data_AF-A0A6C0EIL5-F1
#
_entry.id   AF-A0A6C0EIL5-F1
#
_cell.length_a   1.000
_cell.length_b   1.000
_cell.length_c   1.000
_cell.angle_alpha   90.00
_cell.angle_beta   90.00
_cell.angle_gamma   90.00
#
_symmetry.space_group_name_H-M   'P 1'
#
loop_
_entity.id
_entity.type
_entity.pdbx_description
1 polymer ?
#
loop_
_entity_poly.entity_id
_entity_poly.type
_entity_poly.pdbx_seq_one_letter_code
_entity_poly.pdbx_strand_id
1 'polypeptide(L)'
;MSDETSELEKEYKHEYKGLRKIMGNLAESEGRMIGLFALLVIISGNFLAELFPFEVQEILNKNIYVKHLFAFLTLFFFVYLTMPDVKHQGPGVVFGIYFVFLLTSKLPPKLWFTLVALITILYLEDIRDQAIKEKIEEGVEHEKNIRAEYEIEIMEDWIIPGTIIGIVSVAGYGFIDIIRNYINTPINKRPGIIQFLFEKRHHK
;
A
#
# COMPACT_ATOMS: atom_id res chain seq x y z
N MET A 1 7.77 55.20 31.70
CA MET A 1 8.75 54.24 31.14
C MET A 1 8.13 52.84 31.10
N SER A 2 6.93 52.73 30.51
CA SER A 2 6.15 51.48 30.45
C SER A 2 5.21 51.45 29.23
N ASP A 3 5.40 52.36 28.27
CA ASP A 3 4.48 52.50 27.13
C ASP A 3 5.16 52.10 25.80
N GLU A 4 6.47 52.35 25.65
CA GLU A 4 7.26 51.88 24.49
C GLU A 4 7.43 50.36 24.44
N THR A 5 7.37 49.67 25.58
CA THR A 5 7.47 48.20 25.61
C THR A 5 6.20 47.51 25.09
N SER A 6 5.05 48.20 25.05
CA SER A 6 3.79 47.62 24.54
C SER A 6 3.64 47.73 23.01
N GLU A 7 4.35 48.67 22.38
CA GLU A 7 4.38 48.79 20.92
C GLU A 7 5.42 47.84 20.29
N LEU A 8 6.56 47.62 20.96
CA LEU A 8 7.57 46.64 20.50
C LEU A 8 7.08 45.19 20.58
N GLU A 9 6.17 44.85 21.48
CA GLU A 9 5.59 43.51 21.60
C GLU A 9 4.47 43.24 20.57
N LYS A 10 3.88 44.31 20.00
CA LYS A 10 2.92 44.21 18.88
C LYS A 10 3.59 44.08 17.52
N GLU A 11 4.88 44.39 17.41
CA GLU A 11 5.67 44.29 16.17
C GLU A 11 6.36 42.93 15.98
N TYR A 12 6.28 42.02 16.98
CA TYR A 12 6.82 40.66 16.87
C TYR A 12 5.79 39.57 16.56
N LYS A 13 4.56 39.97 16.23
CA LYS A 13 3.54 39.10 15.66
C LYS A 13 3.43 39.35 14.16
N HIS A 14 4.59 39.29 13.48
CA HIS A 14 4.60 39.26 12.02
C HIS A 14 3.95 37.94 11.58
N GLU A 15 2.65 38.06 11.30
CA GLU A 15 1.80 37.07 10.68
C GLU A 15 2.39 36.78 9.31
N TYR A 16 3.23 35.74 9.20
CA TYR A 16 3.81 35.28 7.94
C TYR A 16 2.70 34.69 7.05
N LYS A 17 1.91 35.58 6.46
CA LYS A 17 0.81 35.32 5.53
C LYS A 17 1.38 35.01 4.15
N GLY A 18 1.09 33.82 3.64
CA GLY A 18 1.42 33.42 2.27
C GLY A 18 2.23 32.14 2.26
N LEU A 19 3.54 32.24 2.01
CA LEU A 19 4.36 31.07 1.69
C LEU A 19 4.53 30.06 2.84
N ARG A 20 4.66 30.51 4.09
CA ARG A 20 4.81 29.60 5.24
C ARG A 20 3.49 28.91 5.64
N LYS A 21 2.34 29.55 5.38
CA LYS A 21 1.01 28.95 5.57
C LYS A 21 0.66 27.98 4.44
N ILE A 22 1.06 28.30 3.20
CA ILE A 22 0.96 27.39 2.06
C ILE A 22 1.92 26.20 2.23
N MET A 23 3.16 26.43 2.67
CA MET A 23 4.12 25.37 3.01
C MET A 23 3.69 24.57 4.24
N GLY A 24 3.02 25.19 5.23
CA GLY A 24 2.42 24.50 6.36
C GLY A 24 1.32 23.53 5.93
N ASN A 25 0.39 23.98 5.07
CA ASN A 25 -0.62 23.11 4.46
C ASN A 25 -0.02 22.09 3.47
N LEU A 26 1.16 22.36 2.90
CA LEU A 26 1.89 21.42 2.04
C LEU A 26 2.61 20.34 2.87
N ALA A 27 3.18 20.72 4.01
CA ALA A 27 3.77 19.81 4.98
C ALA A 27 2.68 18.96 5.66
N GLU A 28 1.51 19.55 5.94
CA GLU A 28 0.31 18.82 6.33
C GLU A 28 -0.23 17.91 5.19
N SER A 29 0.22 18.14 3.96
CA SER A 29 -0.03 17.25 2.80
C SER A 29 1.09 16.23 2.55
N GLU A 30 2.02 16.02 3.50
CA GLU A 30 3.14 15.07 3.40
C GLU A 30 2.71 13.72 2.79
N GLY A 31 1.59 13.15 3.23
CA GLY A 31 1.04 11.91 2.67
C GLY A 31 0.65 12.00 1.19
N ARG A 32 0.06 13.13 0.74
CA ARG A 32 -0.31 13.35 -0.68
C ARG A 32 0.92 13.51 -1.56
N MET A 33 1.94 14.21 -1.09
CA MET A 33 3.21 14.39 -1.80
C MET A 33 4.01 13.09 -1.86
N ILE A 34 4.04 12.32 -0.77
CA ILE A 34 4.64 10.98 -0.72
C ILE A 34 3.92 10.03 -1.70
N GLY A 35 2.59 10.05 -1.75
CA GLY A 35 1.81 9.25 -2.69
C GLY A 35 2.09 9.58 -4.16
N LEU A 36 2.13 10.88 -4.51
CA LEU A 36 2.49 11.32 -5.85
C LEU A 36 3.94 10.97 -6.21
N PHE A 37 4.87 11.15 -5.28
CA PHE A 37 6.25 10.76 -5.46
C PHE A 37 6.39 9.25 -5.67
N ALA A 38 5.74 8.43 -4.85
CA ALA A 38 5.74 6.98 -4.99
C ALA A 38 5.15 6.53 -6.34
N LEU A 39 4.03 7.13 -6.77
CA LEU A 39 3.44 6.86 -8.08
C LEU A 39 4.41 7.19 -9.22
N LEU A 40 5.05 8.37 -9.18
CA LEU A 40 6.03 8.78 -10.18
C LEU A 40 7.22 7.83 -10.22
N VAL A 41 7.73 7.38 -9.06
CA VAL A 41 8.84 6.44 -9.00
C VAL A 41 8.44 5.05 -9.52
N ILE A 42 7.24 4.57 -9.18
CA ILE A 42 6.72 3.28 -9.68
C ILE A 42 6.58 3.30 -11.20
N ILE A 43 5.99 4.36 -11.77
CA ILE A 43 5.87 4.52 -13.22
C ILE A 43 7.25 4.64 -13.87
N SER A 44 8.13 5.46 -13.29
CA SER A 44 9.49 5.66 -13.80
C SER A 44 10.31 4.36 -13.78
N GLY A 45 10.11 3.50 -12.78
CA GLY A 45 10.76 2.19 -12.68
C GLY A 45 10.55 1.32 -13.91
N ASN A 46 9.40 1.43 -14.58
CA ASN A 46 9.11 0.69 -15.81
C ASN A 46 9.88 1.23 -17.04
N PHE A 47 10.10 2.56 -17.10
CA PHE A 47 10.85 3.20 -18.19
C PHE A 47 12.37 3.19 -17.97
N LEU A 48 12.81 3.10 -16.71
CA LEU A 48 14.23 2.97 -16.36
C LEU A 48 14.85 1.64 -16.80
N ALA A 49 14.03 0.63 -17.13
CA ALA A 49 14.50 -0.66 -17.62
C ALA A 49 15.37 -0.52 -18.90
N GLU A 50 15.04 0.43 -19.77
CA GLU A 50 15.75 0.66 -21.04
C GLU A 50 17.06 1.45 -20.88
N LEU A 51 17.28 2.08 -19.72
CA LEU A 51 18.51 2.84 -19.43
C LEU A 51 19.68 1.95 -19.00
N PHE A 52 19.41 0.70 -18.64
CA PHE A 52 20.47 -0.24 -18.28
C PHE A 52 21.24 -0.72 -19.54
N PRO A 53 22.53 -1.07 -19.41
CA PRO A 53 23.26 -1.72 -20.49
C PRO A 53 22.55 -2.99 -20.98
N PHE A 54 22.72 -3.34 -22.26
CA PHE A 54 22.03 -4.46 -22.90
C PHE A 54 22.21 -5.78 -22.12
N GLU A 55 23.41 -6.03 -21.60
CA GLU A 55 23.72 -7.24 -20.83
C GLU A 55 22.93 -7.30 -19.51
N VAL A 56 22.75 -6.14 -18.85
CA VAL A 56 21.97 -6.03 -17.62
C VAL A 56 20.48 -6.22 -17.92
N GLN A 57 19.98 -5.66 -19.03
CA GLN A 57 18.62 -5.88 -19.48
C GLN A 57 18.36 -7.36 -19.80
N GLU A 58 19.30 -8.04 -20.45
CA GLU A 58 19.18 -9.47 -20.76
C GLU A 58 19.09 -10.30 -19.48
N ILE A 59 19.96 -10.05 -18.50
CA ILE A 59 19.95 -10.74 -17.20
C ILE A 59 18.63 -10.48 -16.48
N LEU A 60 18.18 -9.22 -16.41
CA LEU A 60 16.93 -8.85 -15.77
C LEU A 60 15.73 -9.50 -16.45
N ASN A 61 15.74 -9.62 -17.78
CA ASN A 61 14.63 -10.22 -18.52
C ASN A 61 14.59 -11.74 -18.45
N LYS A 62 15.76 -12.39 -18.46
CA LYS A 62 15.93 -13.84 -18.53
C LYS A 62 15.91 -14.52 -17.17
N ASN A 63 16.51 -13.90 -16.14
CA ASN A 63 16.66 -14.52 -14.84
C ASN A 63 15.53 -14.12 -13.88
N ILE A 64 14.61 -15.06 -13.62
CA ILE A 64 13.47 -14.83 -12.74
C ILE A 64 13.88 -14.59 -11.27
N TYR A 65 15.00 -15.15 -10.82
CA TYR A 65 15.51 -14.93 -9.46
C TYR A 65 15.99 -13.49 -9.28
N VAL A 66 16.62 -12.92 -10.31
CA VAL A 66 17.05 -11.51 -10.29
C VAL A 66 15.82 -10.60 -10.26
N LYS A 67 14.76 -10.90 -11.03
CA LYS A 67 13.49 -10.16 -10.94
C LYS A 67 12.91 -10.15 -9.53
N HIS A 68 12.90 -11.32 -8.88
CA HIS A 68 12.41 -11.46 -7.51
C HIS A 68 13.29 -10.70 -6.50
N LEU A 69 14.62 -10.74 -6.65
CA LEU A 69 15.54 -9.93 -5.84
C LEU A 69 15.22 -8.43 -5.95
N PHE A 70 15.08 -7.91 -7.17
CA PHE A 70 14.73 -6.50 -7.36
C PHE A 70 13.33 -6.16 -6.84
N ALA A 71 12.35 -7.05 -6.99
CA ALA A 71 11.03 -6.86 -6.39
C ALA A 71 11.09 -6.79 -4.85
N PHE A 72 11.92 -7.63 -4.22
CA PHE A 72 12.15 -7.60 -2.78
C PHE A 72 12.86 -6.31 -2.34
N LEU A 73 13.90 -5.88 -3.08
CA LEU A 73 14.59 -4.63 -2.80
C LEU A 73 13.64 -3.43 -2.94
N THR A 74 12.79 -3.41 -3.96
CA THR A 74 11.77 -2.37 -4.13
C THR A 74 10.82 -2.34 -2.93
N LEU A 75 10.31 -3.48 -2.48
CA LEU A 75 9.47 -3.54 -1.28
C LEU A 75 10.21 -3.01 -0.04
N PHE A 76 11.47 -3.42 0.14
CA PHE A 76 12.28 -2.99 1.28
C PHE A 76 12.56 -1.48 1.27
N PHE A 77 12.99 -0.91 0.14
CA PHE A 77 13.32 0.52 0.07
C PHE A 77 12.10 1.43 -0.04
N PHE A 78 11.06 1.04 -0.78
CA PHE A 78 9.91 1.91 -1.05
C PHE A 78 8.74 1.75 -0.10
N VAL A 79 8.62 0.63 0.60
CA VAL A 79 7.52 0.40 1.55
C VAL A 79 8.06 0.42 2.98
N TYR A 80 9.06 -0.40 3.30
CA TYR A 80 9.55 -0.50 4.68
C TYR A 80 10.27 0.76 5.18
N LEU A 81 11.06 1.44 4.33
CA LEU A 81 11.77 2.65 4.77
C LEU A 81 10.93 3.93 4.72
N THR A 82 9.86 3.96 3.93
CA THR A 82 9.01 5.14 3.74
C THR A 82 7.80 5.15 4.67
N MET A 83 7.36 3.98 5.15
CA MET A 83 6.22 3.85 6.06
C MET A 83 6.71 3.60 7.49
N PRO A 84 6.59 4.60 8.40
CA PRO A 84 7.06 4.48 9.78
C PRO A 84 6.34 3.33 10.53
N ASP A 85 5.06 3.10 10.26
CA ASP A 85 4.26 2.04 10.91
C ASP A 85 4.82 0.64 10.68
N VAL A 86 5.28 0.37 9.45
CA VAL A 86 5.90 -0.92 9.09
C VAL A 86 7.30 -1.03 9.69
N LYS A 87 8.04 0.08 9.77
CA LYS A 87 9.39 0.13 10.32
C LYS A 87 9.44 -0.29 11.80
N HIS A 88 8.44 0.12 12.59
CA HIS A 88 8.34 -0.22 14.01
C HIS A 88 8.16 -1.71 14.30
N GLN A 89 7.62 -2.49 13.35
CA GLN A 89 7.41 -3.93 13.49
C GLN A 89 8.67 -4.77 13.17
N GLY A 90 9.75 -4.11 12.74
CA GLY A 90 11.03 -4.75 12.41
C GLY A 90 11.10 -5.32 10.99
N PRO A 91 12.31 -5.66 10.50
CA PRO A 91 12.53 -6.07 9.11
C PRO A 91 11.90 -7.43 8.76
N GLY A 92 11.53 -8.24 9.77
CA GLY A 92 10.85 -9.52 9.58
C GLY A 92 9.51 -9.41 8.83
N VAL A 93 8.80 -8.30 9.02
CA VAL A 93 7.51 -8.04 8.35
C VAL A 93 7.67 -7.96 6.83
N VAL A 94 8.79 -7.44 6.34
CA VAL A 94 9.08 -7.35 4.90
C VAL A 94 9.11 -8.73 4.26
N PHE A 95 9.71 -9.72 4.95
CA PHE A 95 9.72 -11.10 4.48
C PHE A 95 8.31 -11.70 4.46
N GLY A 96 7.48 -11.39 5.46
CA GLY A 96 6.07 -11.82 5.51
C GLY A 96 5.24 -11.25 4.35
N ILE A 97 5.33 -9.94 4.11
CA ILE A 97 4.65 -9.27 3.00
C ILE A 97 5.14 -9.83 1.66
N TYR A 98 6.45 -10.02 1.52
CA TYR A 98 7.01 -10.59 0.30
C TYR A 98 6.56 -12.04 0.07
N PHE A 99 6.46 -12.84 1.13
CA PHE A 99 5.93 -14.20 1.03
C PHE A 99 4.47 -14.22 0.58
N VAL A 100 3.63 -13.32 1.11
CA VAL A 100 2.24 -13.14 0.65
C VAL A 100 2.20 -12.71 -0.82
N PHE A 101 3.12 -11.82 -1.24
CA PHE A 101 3.28 -11.43 -2.64
C PHE A 101 3.62 -12.62 -3.54
N LEU A 102 4.58 -13.48 -3.13
CA LEU A 102 4.94 -14.69 -3.89
C LEU A 102 3.73 -15.61 -4.07
N LEU A 103 2.95 -15.87 -3.02
CA LEU A 103 1.73 -16.69 -3.11
C LEU A 103 0.68 -16.04 -4.02
N THR A 104 0.43 -14.75 -3.83
CA THR A 104 -0.54 -13.98 -4.62
C THR A 104 -0.16 -13.96 -6.11
N SER A 105 1.14 -13.85 -6.44
CA SER A 105 1.64 -13.86 -7.82
C SER A 105 1.37 -15.16 -8.59
N LYS A 106 1.05 -16.26 -7.87
CA LYS A 106 0.71 -17.56 -8.47
C LYS A 106 -0.79 -17.72 -8.69
N LEU A 107 -1.61 -16.80 -8.24
CA LEU A 107 -3.05 -16.90 -8.41
C LEU A 107 -3.43 -16.79 -9.90
N PRO A 108 -4.47 -17.52 -10.34
CA PRO A 108 -5.00 -17.32 -11.67
C PRO A 108 -5.49 -15.86 -11.83
N PRO A 109 -5.41 -15.28 -13.04
CA PRO A 109 -5.71 -13.86 -13.26
C PRO A 109 -7.06 -13.40 -12.71
N LYS A 110 -8.10 -14.25 -12.85
CA LYS A 110 -9.44 -13.98 -12.31
C LYS A 110 -9.42 -13.74 -10.80
N LEU A 111 -8.80 -14.64 -10.02
CA LEU A 111 -8.72 -14.52 -8.57
C LEU A 111 -7.81 -13.36 -8.15
N TRP A 112 -6.72 -13.13 -8.89
CA TRP A 112 -5.80 -12.03 -8.62
C TRP A 112 -6.52 -10.67 -8.72
N PHE A 113 -7.26 -10.42 -9.82
CA PHE A 113 -8.03 -9.18 -9.98
C PHE A 113 -9.13 -9.04 -8.93
N THR A 114 -9.82 -10.12 -8.58
CA THR A 114 -10.82 -10.10 -7.49
C THR A 114 -10.17 -9.73 -6.15
N LEU A 115 -9.01 -10.30 -5.82
CA LEU A 115 -8.31 -9.99 -4.59
C LEU A 115 -7.86 -8.53 -4.52
N VAL A 116 -7.31 -8.01 -5.62
CA VAL A 116 -6.91 -6.59 -5.71
C VAL A 116 -8.11 -5.67 -5.56
N ALA A 117 -9.24 -5.99 -6.19
CA ALA A 117 -10.47 -5.20 -6.06
C ALA A 117 -10.98 -5.17 -4.61
N LEU A 118 -10.99 -6.32 -3.92
CA LEU A 118 -11.40 -6.40 -2.50
C LEU A 118 -10.46 -5.62 -1.57
N ILE A 119 -9.14 -5.73 -1.78
CA ILE A 119 -8.15 -4.96 -1.00
C ILE A 119 -8.34 -3.46 -1.26
N THR A 120 -8.64 -3.07 -2.50
CA THR A 120 -8.90 -1.66 -2.85
C THR A 120 -10.14 -1.14 -2.13
N ILE A 121 -11.23 -1.92 -2.11
CA ILE A 121 -12.44 -1.55 -1.36
C ILE A 121 -12.09 -1.37 0.12
N LEU A 122 -11.41 -2.34 0.74
CA LEU A 122 -11.03 -2.25 2.15
C LEU A 122 -10.17 -1.00 2.45
N TYR A 123 -9.27 -0.63 1.54
CA TYR A 123 -8.45 0.56 1.69
C TYR A 123 -9.25 1.87 1.54
N LEU A 124 -10.22 1.92 0.62
CA LEU A 124 -11.10 3.08 0.47
C LEU A 124 -11.99 3.28 1.70
N GLU A 125 -12.44 2.18 2.32
CA GLU A 125 -13.18 2.20 3.58
C GLU A 125 -12.33 2.80 4.71
N ASP A 126 -11.08 2.34 4.89
CA ASP A 126 -10.16 2.86 5.92
C ASP A 126 -9.89 4.37 5.75
N ILE A 127 -9.66 4.84 4.52
CA ILE A 127 -9.52 6.28 4.26
C ILE A 127 -10.78 7.05 4.68
N ARG A 128 -11.97 6.54 4.36
CA ARG A 128 -13.22 7.21 4.72
C ARG A 128 -13.38 7.28 6.23
N ASP A 129 -13.12 6.18 6.94
CA ASP A 129 -13.28 6.12 8.39
C ASP A 129 -12.32 7.09 9.11
N GLN A 130 -11.09 7.23 8.61
CA GLN A 130 -10.15 8.24 9.11
C GLN A 130 -10.67 9.66 8.88
N ALA A 131 -11.18 9.96 7.67
CA ALA A 131 -11.76 11.28 7.36
C ALA A 131 -13.04 11.62 8.15
N ILE A 132 -13.77 10.62 8.63
CA ILE A 132 -14.93 10.82 9.51
C ILE A 132 -14.49 11.08 10.94
N LYS A 133 -13.54 10.29 11.47
CA LYS A 133 -12.99 10.47 12.82
C LYS A 133 -12.41 11.87 13.00
N GLU A 134 -11.66 12.35 12.02
CA GLU A 134 -11.10 13.70 12.01
C GLU A 134 -12.19 14.79 12.12
N LYS A 135 -13.29 14.66 11.37
CA LYS A 135 -14.42 15.61 11.42
C LYS A 135 -15.19 15.59 12.74
N ILE A 136 -15.29 14.44 13.39
CA ILE A 136 -15.92 14.29 14.70
C ILE A 136 -15.06 14.99 15.76
N GLU A 137 -13.74 14.79 15.72
CA GLU A 137 -12.79 15.45 16.62
C GLU A 137 -12.78 16.98 16.45
N GLU A 138 -12.99 17.48 15.23
CA GLU A 138 -13.11 18.91 14.93
C GLU A 138 -14.45 19.57 15.36
N GLY A 139 -15.39 18.81 15.93
CA GLY A 139 -16.61 19.35 16.53
C GLY A 139 -17.65 19.90 15.54
N VAL A 140 -17.63 19.43 14.28
CA VAL A 140 -18.50 19.94 13.21
C VAL A 140 -19.89 19.26 13.23
N GLU A 141 -20.82 19.91 13.93
CA GLU A 141 -22.29 19.92 13.74
C GLU A 141 -23.12 18.64 13.98
N HIS A 142 -24.11 18.77 14.89
CA HIS A 142 -24.85 17.68 15.53
C HIS A 142 -25.97 17.01 14.69
N GLU A 143 -26.37 17.57 13.54
CA GLU A 143 -27.54 17.12 12.77
C GLU A 143 -27.16 16.27 11.53
N LYS A 144 -25.97 16.50 10.95
CA LYS A 144 -25.35 15.60 9.95
C LYS A 144 -24.85 14.29 10.56
N ASN A 145 -24.55 14.31 11.86
CA ASN A 145 -24.04 13.15 12.59
C ASN A 145 -25.04 12.00 12.62
N ILE A 146 -26.35 12.22 12.81
CA ILE A 146 -27.32 11.11 12.96
C ILE A 146 -27.47 10.29 11.66
N ARG A 147 -27.42 10.93 10.48
CA ARG A 147 -27.53 10.23 9.19
C ARG A 147 -26.21 9.59 8.76
N ALA A 148 -25.09 10.25 9.06
CA ALA A 148 -23.77 9.68 8.84
C ALA A 148 -23.54 8.46 9.75
N GLU A 149 -23.93 8.55 11.03
CA GLU A 149 -23.82 7.49 12.04
C GLU A 149 -24.59 6.23 11.62
N TYR A 150 -25.80 6.36 11.05
CA TYR A 150 -26.57 5.21 10.55
C TYR A 150 -25.98 4.58 9.26
N GLU A 151 -25.42 5.38 8.35
CA GLU A 151 -24.72 4.85 7.15
C GLU A 151 -23.36 4.23 7.52
N ILE A 152 -22.67 4.76 8.53
CA ILE A 152 -21.43 4.21 9.08
C ILE A 152 -21.71 2.88 9.77
N GLU A 153 -22.77 2.79 10.58
CA GLU A 153 -23.12 1.57 11.33
C GLU A 153 -23.43 0.38 10.40
N ILE A 154 -24.21 0.60 9.32
CA ILE A 154 -24.47 -0.45 8.32
C ILE A 154 -23.18 -0.93 7.64
N MET A 155 -22.26 -0.01 7.38
CA MET A 155 -21.05 -0.26 6.62
C MET A 155 -19.95 -0.92 7.47
N GLU A 156 -19.78 -0.49 8.71
CA GLU A 156 -18.91 -1.13 9.71
C GLU A 156 -19.40 -2.53 10.08
N ASP A 157 -20.71 -2.75 10.19
CA ASP A 157 -21.25 -4.05 10.61
C ASP A 157 -21.33 -5.09 9.49
N TRP A 158 -21.49 -4.67 8.23
CA TRP A 158 -21.71 -5.59 7.11
C TRP A 158 -20.63 -5.53 6.04
N ILE A 159 -20.22 -4.34 5.62
CA ILE A 159 -19.35 -4.16 4.45
C ILE A 159 -17.90 -4.51 4.79
N ILE A 160 -17.37 -4.01 5.92
CA ILE A 160 -16.00 -4.31 6.34
C ILE A 160 -15.82 -5.81 6.65
N PRO A 161 -16.66 -6.45 7.49
CA PRO A 161 -16.53 -7.88 7.76
C PRO A 161 -16.77 -8.72 6.51
N GLY A 162 -17.74 -8.36 5.66
CA GLY A 162 -18.01 -9.03 4.40
C GLY A 162 -16.81 -8.97 3.44
N THR A 163 -16.14 -7.82 3.35
CA THR A 163 -14.94 -7.64 2.53
C THR A 163 -13.78 -8.47 3.07
N ILE A 164 -13.56 -8.48 4.39
CA ILE A 164 -12.53 -9.31 5.04
C ILE A 164 -12.78 -10.80 4.79
N ILE A 165 -14.02 -11.27 4.98
CA ILE A 165 -14.42 -12.66 4.69
C ILE A 165 -14.19 -12.98 3.22
N GLY A 166 -14.50 -12.06 2.31
CA GLY A 166 -14.24 -12.18 0.89
C GLY A 166 -12.75 -12.36 0.58
N ILE A 167 -11.89 -11.50 1.16
CA ILE A 167 -10.42 -11.58 1.01
C ILE A 167 -9.92 -12.94 1.51
N VAL A 168 -10.32 -13.35 2.73
CA VAL A 168 -9.90 -14.63 3.32
C VAL A 168 -10.38 -15.81 2.46
N SER A 169 -11.61 -15.76 1.95
CA SER A 169 -12.19 -16.81 1.12
C SER A 169 -11.46 -16.93 -0.23
N VAL A 170 -11.22 -15.81 -0.91
CA VAL A 170 -10.53 -15.78 -2.21
C VAL A 170 -9.07 -16.19 -2.05
N ALA A 171 -8.37 -15.67 -1.04
CA ALA A 171 -7.00 -16.04 -0.73
C ALA A 171 -6.88 -17.51 -0.35
N GLY A 172 -7.77 -18.01 0.51
CA GLY A 172 -7.82 -19.41 0.95
C GLY A 172 -8.09 -20.37 -0.20
N TYR A 173 -9.11 -20.09 -1.02
CA TYR A 173 -9.40 -20.86 -2.23
C TYR A 173 -8.21 -20.85 -3.20
N GLY A 174 -7.61 -19.68 -3.41
CA GLY A 174 -6.42 -19.52 -4.24
C GLY A 174 -5.22 -20.33 -3.74
N PHE A 175 -4.99 -20.35 -2.43
CA PHE A 175 -3.93 -21.14 -1.81
C PHE A 175 -4.18 -22.64 -1.96
N ILE A 176 -5.43 -23.08 -1.76
CA ILE A 176 -5.83 -24.48 -1.98
C ILE A 176 -5.65 -24.87 -3.45
N ASP A 177 -6.00 -24.00 -4.40
CA ASP A 177 -5.76 -24.23 -5.83
C ASP A 177 -4.27 -24.39 -6.14
N ILE A 178 -3.43 -23.52 -5.58
CA ILE A 178 -1.96 -23.61 -5.73
C ILE A 178 -1.43 -24.96 -5.20
N ILE A 179 -1.84 -25.37 -3.99
CA ILE A 179 -1.43 -26.65 -3.40
C ILE A 179 -1.94 -27.83 -4.22
N ARG A 180 -3.22 -27.81 -4.60
CA ARG A 180 -3.84 -28.87 -5.41
C ARG A 180 -3.10 -29.04 -6.73
N ASN A 181 -2.75 -27.94 -7.40
CA ASN A 181 -2.00 -27.97 -8.65
C ASN A 181 -0.58 -28.54 -8.45
N TYR A 182 0.09 -28.18 -7.36
CA TYR A 182 1.40 -28.75 -7.01
C TYR A 182 1.34 -30.26 -6.77
N ILE A 183 0.35 -30.73 -6.00
CA ILE A 183 0.15 -32.17 -5.70
C ILE A 183 -0.29 -32.95 -6.95
N ASN A 184 -1.15 -32.39 -7.80
CA ASN A 184 -1.63 -33.08 -9.00
C ASN A 184 -0.58 -33.17 -10.11
N THR A 185 0.52 -32.43 -10.01
CA THR A 185 1.63 -32.55 -10.96
C THR A 185 2.32 -33.92 -10.76
N PRO A 186 2.55 -34.73 -11.80
CA PRO A 186 3.18 -36.04 -11.63
C PRO A 186 4.61 -35.90 -11.10
N ILE A 187 5.03 -36.82 -10.22
CA ILE A 187 6.29 -36.74 -9.45
C ILE A 187 7.51 -36.49 -10.34
N ASN A 188 7.54 -37.06 -11.54
CA ASN A 188 8.62 -36.88 -12.51
C ASN A 188 8.70 -35.48 -13.15
N LYS A 189 7.69 -34.62 -12.94
CA LYS A 189 7.62 -33.25 -13.45
C LYS A 189 7.41 -32.23 -12.33
N ARG A 190 7.43 -32.63 -11.05
CA ARG A 190 7.27 -31.71 -9.93
C ARG A 190 8.56 -30.89 -9.76
N PRO A 191 8.55 -29.57 -9.98
CA PRO A 191 9.67 -28.73 -9.60
C PRO A 191 9.83 -28.73 -8.08
N GLY A 192 11.04 -28.50 -7.58
CA GLY A 192 11.25 -28.30 -6.14
C GLY A 192 10.41 -27.12 -5.62
N ILE A 193 10.05 -27.10 -4.34
CA ILE A 193 9.16 -26.07 -3.75
C ILE A 193 9.67 -24.65 -4.03
N ILE A 194 10.98 -24.42 -3.90
CA ILE A 194 11.61 -23.13 -4.18
C ILE A 194 11.45 -22.79 -5.66
N GLN A 195 11.73 -23.74 -6.55
CA GLN A 195 11.57 -23.52 -7.99
C GLN A 195 10.09 -23.23 -8.34
N PHE A 196 9.14 -23.97 -7.77
CA PHE A 196 7.72 -23.74 -7.94
C PHE A 196 7.30 -22.32 -7.51
N LEU A 197 7.76 -21.86 -6.35
CA LEU A 197 7.42 -20.53 -5.82
C LEU A 197 8.02 -19.40 -6.67
N PHE A 198 9.22 -19.57 -7.24
CA PHE A 198 9.88 -18.52 -8.00
C PHE A 198 9.57 -18.55 -9.50
N GLU A 199 9.21 -19.71 -10.08
CA GLU A 199 9.08 -19.90 -11.54
C GLU A 199 7.68 -19.61 -12.10
N LYS A 200 7.57 -18.94 -13.25
CA LYS A 200 6.29 -18.49 -13.82
C LYS A 200 5.32 -19.69 -14.05
N ARG A 201 4.05 -19.54 -13.67
CA ARG A 201 3.00 -20.55 -13.98
C ARG A 201 2.87 -20.63 -15.52
N HIS A 202 3.33 -21.71 -16.12
CA HIS A 202 3.09 -21.97 -17.54
C HIS A 202 1.61 -22.29 -17.74
N HIS A 203 0.85 -21.31 -18.25
CA HIS A 203 -0.46 -21.59 -18.81
C HIS A 203 -0.25 -22.46 -20.06
N LYS A 204 -0.73 -23.71 -19.99
CA LYS A 204 -1.10 -24.47 -21.17
C LYS A 204 -2.50 -24.08 -21.60
#